data_AF-A0A9Q5N6Q7-F1
#
_entry.id   AF-A0A9Q5N6Q7-F1
#
_cell.length_a   1.000
_cell.length_b   1.000
_cell.length_c   1.000
_cell.angle_alpha   90.00
_cell.angle_beta   90.00
_cell.angle_gamma   90.00
#
_symmetry.space_group_name_H-M   'P 1'
#
loop_
_entity.id
_entity.type
_entity.pdbx_description
1 polymer ?
#
loop_
_entity_poly.entity_id
_entity_poly.type
_entity_poly.pdbx_seq_one_letter_code
_entity_poly.pdbx_strand_id
1 'polypeptide(L)'
;MAGASSAVTKLNLLIITNSTFAFNPFVRTGYLDVVAFRKELDLARSILQEDSASSEMGSDRSHESLSIGVGFLAWILDKPDGKVAELLSTALEARVAAVWFAFGNDLGKWVRVVRNSDERKSQPRKTKVFILVNSLDEARRAVYEWDADVLVAQGIEAGGHGHGGAPPLLNFVPEILNEFNSNSASQHKKPCPPVVAAGGLSTGSQIAAILTLGASGVALGTRFLLTPESLYTDAQKAALLAAHGTPTVRSMAFDAMRGTLEWPEGVNGRALKNKIVELYERGEDVEKIRELYRKATKEDDPDGMLIWSGTGVGLINKIEPATALVARLHEEIASRLKEVGTFVN
;
A
#
# COMPACT_ATOMS: atom_id res chain seq x y z
N MET A 1 -17.09 34.59 1.29
CA MET A 1 -15.81 35.33 1.36
C MET A 1 -15.03 34.71 2.51
N ALA A 2 -13.98 33.91 2.34
CA ALA A 2 -12.96 33.90 1.31
C ALA A 2 -12.85 32.54 0.58
N GLY A 3 -12.77 32.61 -0.75
CA GLY A 3 -12.24 31.55 -1.59
C GLY A 3 -10.78 31.86 -1.97
N ALA A 4 -10.24 30.98 -2.83
CA ALA A 4 -8.92 31.03 -3.49
C ALA A 4 -7.72 30.73 -2.57
N SER A 5 -7.14 29.53 -2.68
CA SER A 5 -6.09 29.18 -3.65
C SER A 5 -4.75 29.84 -3.31
N SER A 6 -3.80 29.03 -2.84
CA SER A 6 -2.41 29.18 -3.31
C SER A 6 -1.60 27.91 -3.05
N ALA A 7 -1.00 27.42 -4.14
CA ALA A 7 0.31 26.80 -4.21
C ALA A 7 0.49 25.35 -3.69
N VAL A 8 0.41 24.43 -4.66
CA VAL A 8 1.32 23.29 -4.83
C VAL A 8 2.65 23.49 -4.09
N THR A 9 2.95 22.75 -3.02
CA THR A 9 4.33 22.44 -2.57
C THR A 9 4.34 21.25 -1.58
N LYS A 10 4.89 20.12 -2.05
CA LYS A 10 5.75 19.15 -1.34
C LYS A 10 5.37 18.73 0.10
N LEU A 11 4.67 17.61 0.21
CA LEU A 11 5.07 16.52 1.11
C LEU A 11 4.56 15.20 0.53
N ASN A 12 5.50 14.29 0.32
CA ASN A 12 5.31 12.94 -0.17
C ASN A 12 4.57 12.08 0.87
N LEU A 13 3.25 12.18 0.95
CA LEU A 13 2.44 11.19 1.67
C LEU A 13 1.73 10.34 0.62
N LEU A 14 2.26 9.15 0.34
CA LEU A 14 1.61 8.19 -0.56
C LEU A 14 0.63 7.35 0.25
N ILE A 15 -0.61 7.80 0.30
CA ILE A 15 -1.65 7.11 1.07
C ILE A 15 -2.09 5.85 0.31
N ILE A 16 -1.94 4.67 0.92
CA ILE A 16 -2.58 3.43 0.46
C ILE A 16 -3.74 3.17 1.39
N THR A 17 -4.95 3.55 1.00
CA THR A 17 -6.14 3.06 1.67
C THR A 17 -6.59 1.76 1.01
N ASN A 18 -7.16 0.84 1.80
CA ASN A 18 -7.81 -0.38 1.28
C ASN A 18 -9.28 -0.14 0.89
N SER A 19 -9.66 1.13 0.70
CA SER A 19 -10.97 1.53 0.20
C SER A 19 -10.99 3.03 -0.08
N THR A 20 -11.81 3.37 -1.06
CA THR A 20 -12.03 4.63 -1.73
C THR A 20 -12.08 5.84 -0.78
N PHE A 21 -11.40 6.93 -1.16
CA PHE A 21 -11.35 8.29 -0.55
C PHE A 21 -10.27 8.60 0.51
N ALA A 22 -9.10 9.05 0.03
CA ALA A 22 -8.43 10.30 0.43
C ALA A 22 -7.15 10.44 -0.42
N PHE A 23 -7.00 11.57 -1.12
CA PHE A 23 -5.87 11.98 -1.98
C PHE A 23 -4.82 10.89 -2.33
N ASN A 24 -5.01 10.35 -3.55
CA ASN A 24 -4.30 9.28 -4.27
C ASN A 24 -4.33 7.87 -3.62
N PRO A 25 -5.51 7.26 -3.40
CA PRO A 25 -5.59 5.88 -2.94
C PRO A 25 -5.17 4.89 -4.02
N PHE A 26 -4.55 3.78 -3.61
CA PHE A 26 -4.38 2.60 -4.45
C PHE A 26 -5.59 1.68 -4.32
N VAL A 27 -6.34 1.49 -5.40
CA VAL A 27 -7.40 0.46 -5.43
C VAL A 27 -6.75 -0.91 -5.57
N ARG A 28 -7.08 -1.86 -4.69
CA ARG A 28 -6.56 -3.24 -4.76
C ARG A 28 -7.39 -4.06 -5.74
N THR A 29 -6.73 -4.68 -6.71
CA THR A 29 -7.39 -5.53 -7.72
C THR A 29 -7.45 -7.02 -7.35
N GLY A 30 -6.74 -7.43 -6.29
CA GLY A 30 -6.30 -8.82 -6.08
C GLY A 30 -7.36 -9.92 -6.08
N TYR A 31 -8.66 -9.60 -6.00
CA TYR A 31 -9.77 -10.57 -6.12
C TYR A 31 -11.00 -10.02 -6.85
N LEU A 32 -10.91 -8.85 -7.51
CA LEU A 32 -12.03 -8.28 -8.26
C LEU A 32 -12.06 -8.87 -9.67
N ASP A 33 -13.26 -9.11 -10.19
CA ASP A 33 -13.44 -9.26 -11.63
C ASP A 33 -13.40 -7.89 -12.32
N VAL A 34 -13.26 -7.90 -13.64
CA VAL A 34 -13.13 -6.68 -14.45
C VAL A 34 -14.38 -5.79 -14.35
N VAL A 35 -15.56 -6.36 -14.19
CA VAL A 35 -16.82 -5.61 -14.12
C VAL A 35 -16.91 -4.84 -12.81
N ALA A 36 -16.64 -5.51 -11.68
CA ALA A 36 -16.58 -4.89 -10.37
C ALA A 36 -15.48 -3.82 -10.34
N PHE A 37 -14.31 -4.11 -10.91
CA PHE A 37 -13.22 -3.16 -10.95
C PHE A 37 -13.54 -1.90 -11.77
N ARG A 38 -14.21 -2.02 -12.93
CA ARG A 38 -14.69 -0.86 -13.70
C ARG A 38 -15.64 0.02 -12.89
N LYS A 39 -16.58 -0.59 -12.14
CA LYS A 39 -17.49 0.17 -11.26
C LYS A 39 -16.73 0.98 -10.20
N GLU A 40 -15.68 0.41 -9.61
CA GLU A 40 -14.83 1.14 -8.66
C GLU A 40 -14.11 2.32 -9.30
N LEU A 41 -13.60 2.15 -10.54
CA LEU A 41 -12.96 3.23 -11.29
C LEU A 41 -13.94 4.35 -11.67
N ASP A 42 -15.16 3.99 -12.07
CA ASP A 42 -16.22 4.94 -12.41
C ASP A 42 -16.68 5.71 -11.17
N LEU A 43 -16.84 5.02 -10.03
CA LEU A 43 -17.15 5.65 -8.74
C LEU A 43 -16.04 6.62 -8.31
N ALA A 44 -14.78 6.20 -8.39
CA ALA A 44 -13.64 7.07 -8.08
C ALA A 44 -13.62 8.32 -8.98
N ARG A 45 -13.96 8.16 -10.27
CA ARG A 45 -14.05 9.28 -11.21
C ARG A 45 -15.19 10.22 -10.88
N SER A 46 -16.39 9.72 -10.56
CA SER A 46 -17.53 10.57 -10.18
C SER A 46 -17.17 11.47 -9.00
N ILE A 47 -16.57 10.89 -7.96
CA ILE A 47 -16.30 11.64 -6.74
C ILE A 47 -15.17 12.66 -6.94
N LEU A 48 -14.13 12.33 -7.72
CA LEU A 48 -13.08 13.30 -8.07
C LEU A 48 -13.56 14.41 -9.02
N GLN A 49 -14.57 14.14 -9.85
CA GLN A 49 -15.19 15.14 -10.73
C GLN A 49 -16.14 16.06 -9.95
N GLU A 50 -16.88 15.54 -8.97
CA GLU A 50 -17.71 16.34 -8.07
C GLU A 50 -16.88 17.36 -7.27
N ASP A 51 -15.72 16.94 -6.75
CA ASP A 51 -14.78 17.84 -6.05
C ASP A 51 -14.28 18.98 -6.94
N SER A 52 -14.06 18.72 -8.24
CA SER A 52 -13.46 19.66 -9.19
C SER A 52 -14.47 20.50 -9.99
N ALA A 53 -15.76 20.11 -9.99
CA ALA A 53 -16.87 20.90 -10.52
C ALA A 53 -17.22 22.10 -9.61
N SER A 54 -16.77 22.10 -8.35
CA SER A 54 -16.84 23.25 -7.45
C SER A 54 -15.88 24.40 -7.85
N SER A 55 -14.97 24.16 -8.82
CA SER A 55 -13.91 25.11 -9.18
C SER A 55 -13.89 25.62 -10.62
N GLU A 56 -14.57 25.02 -11.61
CA GLU A 56 -14.67 25.61 -12.97
C GLU A 56 -15.69 24.86 -13.86
N MET A 57 -16.53 25.62 -14.58
CA MET A 57 -17.68 25.16 -15.36
C MET A 57 -17.29 24.82 -16.82
N GLY A 58 -17.49 23.57 -17.26
CA GLY A 58 -17.80 23.28 -18.67
C GLY A 58 -16.75 22.67 -19.61
N SER A 59 -15.69 21.99 -19.16
CA SER A 59 -14.82 21.19 -20.05
C SER A 59 -15.13 19.69 -20.00
N ASP A 60 -15.11 19.01 -21.15
CA ASP A 60 -15.17 17.54 -21.23
C ASP A 60 -13.84 16.95 -20.69
N ARG A 61 -13.86 16.52 -19.43
CA ARG A 61 -12.70 15.94 -18.71
C ARG A 61 -12.64 14.41 -18.79
N SER A 62 -13.39 13.79 -19.70
CA SER A 62 -13.33 12.33 -19.92
C SER A 62 -11.94 11.83 -20.32
N HIS A 63 -11.09 12.75 -20.81
CA HIS A 63 -9.70 12.50 -21.21
C HIS A 63 -8.66 12.86 -20.15
N GLU A 64 -9.03 13.39 -18.98
CA GLU A 64 -8.06 13.70 -17.92
C GLU A 64 -7.58 12.44 -17.20
N SER A 65 -6.35 12.49 -16.68
CA SER A 65 -5.79 11.39 -15.89
C SER A 65 -6.55 11.26 -14.57
N LEU A 66 -6.99 10.04 -14.26
CA LEU A 66 -7.65 9.73 -13.00
C LEU A 66 -6.60 9.75 -11.90
N SER A 67 -6.71 10.70 -10.96
CA SER A 67 -5.74 10.93 -9.88
C SER A 67 -5.87 9.90 -8.75
N ILE A 68 -5.78 8.62 -9.12
CA ILE A 68 -5.70 7.45 -8.23
C ILE A 68 -4.57 6.52 -8.68
N GLY A 69 -4.12 5.67 -7.76
CA GLY A 69 -3.27 4.52 -8.06
C GLY A 69 -4.06 3.21 -8.12
N VAL A 70 -3.49 2.17 -8.72
CA VAL A 70 -4.05 0.81 -8.69
C VAL A 70 -2.97 -0.22 -8.38
N GLY A 71 -3.21 -1.07 -7.39
CA GLY A 71 -2.29 -2.10 -6.93
C GLY A 71 -2.57 -3.46 -7.56
N PHE A 72 -1.51 -4.14 -7.98
CA PHE A 72 -1.53 -5.44 -8.62
C PHE A 72 -0.56 -6.41 -7.93
N LEU A 73 -1.05 -7.61 -7.66
CA LEU A 73 -0.24 -8.74 -7.25
C LEU A 73 0.33 -9.39 -8.52
N ALA A 74 1.62 -9.19 -8.77
CA ALA A 74 2.23 -9.58 -10.03
C ALA A 74 2.25 -11.10 -10.23
N TRP A 75 2.39 -11.89 -9.16
CA TRP A 75 2.24 -13.34 -9.24
C TRP A 75 0.83 -13.79 -9.67
N ILE A 76 -0.21 -12.98 -9.43
CA ILE A 76 -1.56 -13.24 -9.95
C ILE A 76 -1.67 -12.78 -11.41
N LEU A 77 -1.07 -11.63 -11.75
CA LEU A 77 -0.99 -11.18 -13.16
C LEU A 77 -0.27 -12.21 -14.05
N ASP A 78 0.70 -12.92 -13.48
CA ASP A 78 1.50 -13.94 -14.17
C ASP A 78 0.73 -15.24 -14.43
N LYS A 79 -0.48 -15.40 -13.88
CA LYS A 79 -1.31 -16.58 -14.15
C LYS A 79 -1.70 -16.64 -15.63
N PRO A 80 -1.66 -17.83 -16.26
CA PRO A 80 -1.86 -17.98 -17.71
C PRO A 80 -3.31 -17.80 -18.17
N ASP A 81 -4.26 -17.54 -17.26
CA ASP A 81 -5.69 -17.44 -17.57
C ASP A 81 -6.10 -16.08 -18.14
N GLY A 82 -5.18 -15.11 -18.22
CA GLY A 82 -5.33 -13.83 -18.93
C GLY A 82 -6.33 -12.84 -18.30
N LYS A 83 -7.25 -13.31 -17.45
CA LYS A 83 -8.30 -12.50 -16.81
C LYS A 83 -7.74 -11.37 -15.96
N VAL A 84 -6.61 -11.62 -15.30
CA VAL A 84 -6.00 -10.63 -14.39
C VAL A 84 -5.22 -9.58 -15.18
N ALA A 85 -4.66 -9.93 -16.35
CA ALA A 85 -4.03 -8.97 -17.25
C ALA A 85 -5.05 -7.97 -17.84
N GLU A 86 -6.32 -8.38 -17.96
CA GLU A 86 -7.42 -7.47 -18.33
C GLU A 86 -7.67 -6.39 -17.27
N LEU A 87 -7.43 -6.67 -15.98
CA LEU A 87 -7.51 -5.66 -14.91
C LEU A 87 -6.46 -4.57 -15.10
N LEU A 88 -5.23 -4.94 -15.47
CA LEU A 88 -4.19 -3.95 -15.78
C LEU A 88 -4.57 -3.11 -16.99
N SER A 89 -5.03 -3.74 -18.07
CA SER A 89 -5.51 -3.02 -19.26
C SER A 89 -6.64 -2.04 -18.92
N THR A 90 -7.60 -2.48 -18.11
CA THR A 90 -8.73 -1.66 -17.63
C THR A 90 -8.27 -0.44 -16.83
N ALA A 91 -7.31 -0.61 -15.91
CA ALA A 91 -6.74 0.52 -15.17
C ALA A 91 -6.05 1.53 -16.11
N LEU A 92 -5.29 1.04 -17.08
CA LEU A 92 -4.61 1.90 -18.06
C LEU A 92 -5.58 2.57 -19.04
N GLU A 93 -6.72 1.95 -19.36
CA GLU A 93 -7.84 2.56 -20.09
C GLU A 93 -8.49 3.70 -19.31
N ALA A 94 -8.64 3.53 -17.99
CA ALA A 94 -9.11 4.57 -17.10
C ALA A 94 -8.10 5.71 -16.83
N ARG A 95 -6.88 5.62 -17.39
CA ARG A 95 -5.80 6.62 -17.27
C ARG A 95 -5.41 6.93 -15.82
N VAL A 96 -5.29 5.89 -15.00
CA VAL A 96 -4.85 6.00 -13.61
C VAL A 96 -3.48 6.67 -13.51
N ALA A 97 -3.27 7.49 -12.49
CA ALA A 97 -2.03 8.23 -12.29
C ALA A 97 -0.85 7.32 -11.93
N ALA A 98 -1.13 6.17 -11.31
CA ALA A 98 -0.12 5.22 -10.90
C ALA A 98 -0.58 3.76 -10.96
N VAL A 99 0.37 2.86 -11.18
CA VAL A 99 0.24 1.43 -10.95
C VAL A 99 1.28 0.98 -9.94
N TRP A 100 0.90 0.06 -9.06
CA TRP A 100 1.77 -0.52 -8.05
C TRP A 100 1.86 -2.02 -8.29
N PHE A 101 3.07 -2.51 -8.53
CA PHE A 101 3.34 -3.94 -8.62
C PHE A 101 3.99 -4.46 -7.32
N ALA A 102 3.50 -5.58 -6.83
CA ALA A 102 4.06 -6.28 -5.69
C ALA A 102 4.15 -7.77 -5.95
N PHE A 103 5.16 -8.43 -5.38
CA PHE A 103 5.31 -9.88 -5.34
C PHE A 103 5.29 -10.54 -6.73
N GLY A 104 6.32 -10.29 -7.55
CA GLY A 104 6.47 -10.94 -8.86
C GLY A 104 7.93 -11.11 -9.27
N ASN A 105 8.18 -12.12 -10.12
CA ASN A 105 9.54 -12.53 -10.47
C ASN A 105 10.16 -11.74 -11.62
N ASP A 106 9.37 -11.27 -12.57
CA ASP A 106 9.81 -10.36 -13.64
C ASP A 106 8.75 -9.27 -13.81
N LEU A 107 8.94 -8.15 -13.11
CA LEU A 107 8.03 -7.01 -13.21
C LEU A 107 8.28 -6.17 -14.47
N GLY A 108 9.45 -6.30 -15.10
CA GLY A 108 9.85 -5.53 -16.28
C GLY A 108 8.93 -5.77 -17.47
N LYS A 109 8.35 -6.98 -17.60
CA LYS A 109 7.29 -7.24 -18.60
C LYS A 109 6.04 -6.39 -18.37
N TRP A 110 5.59 -6.21 -17.13
CA TRP A 110 4.41 -5.41 -16.80
C TRP A 110 4.70 -3.91 -16.91
N VAL A 111 5.91 -3.48 -16.55
CA VAL A 111 6.34 -2.10 -16.81
C VAL A 111 6.31 -1.80 -18.31
N ARG A 112 6.81 -2.70 -19.16
CA ARG A 112 6.70 -2.54 -20.63
C ARG A 112 5.26 -2.44 -21.12
N VAL A 113 4.33 -3.22 -20.57
CA VAL A 113 2.90 -3.11 -20.88
C VAL A 113 2.36 -1.70 -20.56
N VAL A 114 2.73 -1.15 -19.40
CA VAL A 114 2.37 0.22 -19.00
C VAL A 114 2.94 1.24 -19.97
N ARG A 115 4.24 1.16 -20.30
CA ARG A 115 4.91 2.09 -21.23
C ARG A 115 4.30 2.06 -22.63
N ASN A 116 4.08 0.86 -23.18
CA ASN A 116 3.45 0.70 -24.50
C ASN A 116 2.02 1.27 -24.52
N SER A 117 1.28 1.18 -23.40
CA SER A 117 -0.05 1.78 -23.28
C SER A 117 0.00 3.31 -23.25
N ASP A 118 0.94 3.88 -22.50
CA ASP A 118 1.15 5.34 -22.41
C ASP A 118 1.52 5.93 -23.77
N GLU A 119 2.43 5.28 -24.51
CA GLU A 119 2.86 5.68 -25.86
C GLU A 119 1.69 5.66 -26.87
N ARG A 120 0.93 4.56 -26.92
CA ARG A 120 -0.20 4.41 -27.86
C ARG A 120 -1.30 5.44 -27.67
N LYS A 121 -1.50 5.90 -26.44
CA LYS A 121 -2.59 6.83 -26.09
C LYS A 121 -2.17 8.29 -26.16
N SER A 122 -0.91 8.59 -26.51
CA SER A 122 -0.32 9.94 -26.46
C SER A 122 -0.68 10.65 -25.14
N GLN A 123 -0.58 9.92 -24.01
CA GLN A 123 -1.07 10.44 -22.74
C GLN A 123 -0.28 11.70 -22.35
N PRO A 124 -0.95 12.78 -21.91
CA PRO A 124 -0.28 14.01 -21.50
C PRO A 124 0.61 13.80 -20.27
N ARG A 125 0.33 12.76 -19.47
CA ARG A 125 1.11 12.36 -18.31
C ARG A 125 1.36 10.86 -18.33
N LYS A 126 2.62 10.47 -18.15
CA LYS A 126 3.05 9.08 -18.02
C LYS A 126 2.51 8.46 -16.72
N THR A 127 1.99 7.24 -16.81
CA THR A 127 1.54 6.46 -15.66
C THR A 127 2.74 6.12 -14.78
N LYS A 128 2.69 6.46 -13.48
CA LYS A 128 3.80 6.19 -12.56
C LYS A 128 3.81 4.74 -12.10
N VAL A 129 4.97 4.11 -12.15
CA VAL A 129 5.16 2.71 -11.76
C VAL A 129 5.85 2.63 -10.41
N PHE A 130 5.11 2.13 -9.42
CA PHE A 130 5.57 1.82 -8.08
C PHE A 130 5.92 0.35 -8.02
N ILE A 131 7.08 0.01 -7.47
CA ILE A 131 7.48 -1.38 -7.24
C ILE A 131 7.74 -1.58 -5.75
N LEU A 132 6.98 -2.49 -5.13
CA LEU A 132 7.25 -2.95 -3.77
C LEU A 132 8.47 -3.87 -3.77
N VAL A 133 9.37 -3.58 -2.83
CA VAL A 133 10.58 -4.35 -2.58
C VAL A 133 10.68 -4.68 -1.10
N ASN A 134 11.19 -5.88 -0.81
CA ASN A 134 11.44 -6.42 0.52
C ASN A 134 12.92 -6.80 0.74
N SER A 135 13.79 -6.59 -0.25
CA SER A 135 15.22 -6.80 -0.13
C SER A 135 16.02 -5.81 -0.98
N LEU A 136 17.33 -5.71 -0.73
CA LEU A 136 18.22 -4.88 -1.53
C LEU A 136 18.38 -5.42 -2.97
N ASP A 137 18.33 -6.74 -3.14
CA ASP A 137 18.35 -7.37 -4.46
C ASP A 137 17.13 -6.97 -5.29
N GLU A 138 15.93 -7.06 -4.72
CA GLU A 138 14.70 -6.60 -5.37
C GLU A 138 14.76 -5.10 -5.69
N ALA A 139 15.36 -4.28 -4.83
CA ALA A 139 15.58 -2.87 -5.11
C ALA A 139 16.50 -2.66 -6.32
N ARG A 140 17.62 -3.38 -6.43
CA ARG A 140 18.51 -3.33 -7.60
C ARG A 140 17.77 -3.70 -8.88
N ARG A 141 17.01 -4.80 -8.85
CA ARG A 141 16.21 -5.25 -10.01
C ARG A 141 15.14 -4.22 -10.39
N ALA A 142 14.45 -3.66 -9.41
CA ALA A 142 13.45 -2.61 -9.65
C ALA A 142 14.05 -1.37 -10.31
N VAL A 143 15.25 -0.96 -9.92
CA VAL A 143 15.92 0.22 -10.49
C VAL A 143 16.52 -0.07 -11.87
N TYR A 144 17.29 -1.15 -12.00
CA TYR A 144 18.15 -1.41 -13.15
C TYR A 144 17.51 -2.31 -14.23
N GLU A 145 16.65 -3.25 -13.83
CA GLU A 145 16.02 -4.20 -14.78
C GLU A 145 14.61 -3.77 -15.16
N TRP A 146 13.83 -3.27 -14.19
CA TRP A 146 12.39 -3.04 -14.39
C TRP A 146 12.00 -1.59 -14.61
N ASP A 147 12.93 -0.64 -14.45
CA ASP A 147 12.71 0.79 -14.65
C ASP A 147 11.57 1.39 -13.77
N ALA A 148 11.60 1.10 -12.47
CA ALA A 148 10.68 1.70 -11.50
C ALA A 148 10.76 3.24 -11.49
N ASP A 149 9.60 3.90 -11.39
CA ASP A 149 9.53 5.35 -11.12
C ASP A 149 9.62 5.65 -9.62
N VAL A 150 9.14 4.74 -8.77
CA VAL A 150 9.12 4.84 -7.30
C VAL A 150 9.39 3.47 -6.70
N LEU A 151 10.25 3.40 -5.68
CA LEU A 151 10.44 2.21 -4.86
C LEU A 151 9.53 2.28 -3.64
N VAL A 152 8.88 1.18 -3.30
CA VAL A 152 8.19 1.03 -2.02
C VAL A 152 8.96 0.04 -1.16
N ALA A 153 9.73 0.56 -0.21
CA ALA A 153 10.47 -0.23 0.75
C ALA A 153 9.51 -0.73 1.84
N GLN A 154 9.12 -2.01 1.78
CA GLN A 154 8.24 -2.62 2.76
C GLN A 154 9.07 -3.38 3.81
N GLY A 155 9.08 -2.87 5.05
CA GLY A 155 9.72 -3.51 6.19
C GLY A 155 8.89 -4.64 6.80
N ILE A 156 9.54 -5.46 7.62
CA ILE A 156 8.94 -6.65 8.26
C ILE A 156 7.72 -6.36 9.14
N GLU A 157 7.61 -5.11 9.59
CA GLU A 157 6.55 -4.55 10.43
C GLU A 157 5.20 -4.43 9.71
N ALA A 158 5.18 -4.47 8.38
CA ALA A 158 3.97 -4.32 7.58
C ALA A 158 2.95 -5.44 7.84
N GLY A 159 1.68 -5.06 7.91
CA GLY A 159 0.55 -5.99 7.96
C GLY A 159 0.23 -6.58 6.59
N GLY A 160 -0.48 -7.70 6.56
CA GLY A 160 -0.75 -8.44 5.33
C GLY A 160 0.49 -9.15 4.80
N HIS A 161 0.48 -9.43 3.50
CA HIS A 161 1.59 -10.14 2.86
C HIS A 161 2.86 -9.29 2.76
N GLY A 162 3.99 -9.94 3.03
CA GLY A 162 5.33 -9.40 2.91
C GLY A 162 6.36 -10.53 3.05
N HIS A 163 7.60 -10.30 2.62
CA HIS A 163 8.65 -11.30 2.77
C HIS A 163 9.02 -11.52 4.25
N GLY A 164 9.09 -12.77 4.70
CA GLY A 164 9.37 -13.13 6.10
C GLY A 164 10.76 -12.76 6.58
N GLY A 165 11.70 -12.58 5.65
CA GLY A 165 13.05 -12.09 5.91
C GLY A 165 13.28 -10.62 5.54
N ALA A 166 12.23 -9.82 5.33
CA ALA A 166 12.39 -8.39 5.02
C ALA A 166 13.18 -7.68 6.14
N PRO A 167 14.06 -6.71 5.84
CA PRO A 167 14.74 -5.95 6.88
C PRO A 167 13.76 -5.05 7.65
N PRO A 168 14.05 -4.70 8.92
CA PRO A 168 13.31 -3.68 9.65
C PRO A 168 13.29 -2.35 8.89
N LEU A 169 12.14 -1.68 8.81
CA LEU A 169 11.97 -0.50 7.96
C LEU A 169 12.97 0.61 8.25
N LEU A 170 13.32 0.81 9.53
CA LEU A 170 14.27 1.82 10.00
C LEU A 170 15.66 1.63 9.38
N ASN A 171 16.07 0.39 9.12
CA ASN A 171 17.35 0.06 8.51
C ASN A 171 17.23 -0.05 6.99
N PHE A 172 16.08 -0.52 6.49
CA PHE A 172 15.91 -0.82 5.08
C PHE A 172 15.93 0.42 4.19
N VAL A 173 15.28 1.50 4.63
CA VAL A 173 15.27 2.78 3.88
C VAL A 173 16.69 3.32 3.67
N PRO A 174 17.52 3.54 4.71
CA PRO A 174 18.87 4.04 4.51
C PRO A 174 19.78 3.05 3.78
N GLU A 175 19.56 1.73 3.91
CA GLU A 175 20.28 0.72 3.14
C GLU A 175 20.07 0.88 1.63
N ILE A 176 18.80 1.00 1.20
CA ILE A 176 18.43 1.30 -0.19
C ILE A 176 19.09 2.60 -0.66
N LEU A 177 18.97 3.67 0.12
CA LEU A 177 19.52 4.97 -0.26
C LEU A 177 21.04 4.93 -0.39
N ASN A 178 21.73 4.24 0.53
CA ASN A 178 23.18 4.10 0.49
C ASN A 178 23.64 3.31 -0.75
N GLU A 179 22.95 2.22 -1.10
CA GLU A 179 23.24 1.42 -2.30
C GLU A 179 23.22 2.26 -3.58
N PHE A 180 22.27 3.19 -3.71
CA PHE A 180 22.11 3.98 -4.93
C PHE A 180 22.82 5.34 -4.89
N ASN A 181 23.07 5.92 -3.72
CA ASN A 181 23.81 7.18 -3.56
C ASN A 181 25.32 6.97 -3.65
N SER A 182 25.84 5.84 -3.17
CA SER A 182 27.27 5.53 -3.14
C SER A 182 27.74 5.01 -4.50
N ASN A 183 27.61 5.79 -5.58
CA ASN A 183 28.01 5.34 -6.91
C ASN A 183 28.88 6.33 -7.70
N SER A 184 30.14 6.38 -7.28
CA SER A 184 31.28 6.35 -8.21
C SER A 184 31.59 4.94 -8.76
N ALA A 185 30.87 3.88 -8.33
CA ALA A 185 31.18 2.48 -8.68
C ALA A 185 30.11 1.75 -9.55
N SER A 186 28.86 2.20 -9.59
CA SER A 186 27.85 1.61 -10.49
C SER A 186 28.08 2.05 -11.93
N GLN A 187 28.21 1.07 -12.83
CA GLN A 187 28.23 1.27 -14.29
C GLN A 187 26.91 1.90 -14.81
N HIS A 188 25.87 1.99 -13.97
CA HIS A 188 24.55 2.50 -14.32
C HIS A 188 24.35 3.91 -13.77
N LYS A 189 24.24 4.90 -14.66
CA LYS A 189 24.04 6.34 -14.34
C LYS A 189 22.64 6.69 -13.82
N LYS A 190 21.79 5.72 -13.48
CA LYS A 190 20.40 6.00 -13.08
C LYS A 190 20.35 6.46 -11.61
N PRO A 191 19.81 7.65 -11.30
CA PRO A 191 19.66 8.11 -9.93
C PRO A 191 18.67 7.20 -9.17
N CYS A 192 18.84 7.11 -7.84
CA CYS A 192 17.87 6.45 -6.98
C CYS A 192 16.46 7.02 -7.22
N PRO A 193 15.45 6.19 -7.54
CA PRO A 193 14.08 6.64 -7.52
C PRO A 193 13.67 7.10 -6.11
N PRO A 194 12.64 7.96 -5.98
CA PRO A 194 12.04 8.25 -4.69
C PRO A 194 11.68 6.95 -3.95
N VAL A 195 12.01 6.89 -2.65
CA VAL A 195 11.73 5.74 -1.79
C VAL A 195 10.53 6.05 -0.90
N VAL A 196 9.48 5.25 -1.00
CA VAL A 196 8.31 5.31 -0.10
C VAL A 196 8.45 4.20 0.94
N ALA A 197 8.42 4.58 2.21
CA ALA A 197 8.57 3.65 3.33
C ALA A 197 7.20 3.05 3.73
N ALA A 198 7.12 1.73 3.87
CA ALA A 198 5.90 1.03 4.24
C ALA A 198 6.16 0.02 5.38
N GLY A 199 5.33 0.06 6.42
CA GLY A 199 5.34 -0.92 7.52
C GLY A 199 5.52 -0.30 8.91
N GLY A 200 4.67 -0.67 9.87
CA GLY A 200 4.79 -0.24 11.26
C GLY A 200 4.51 1.25 11.57
N LEU A 201 4.36 2.09 10.56
CA LEU A 201 4.11 3.53 10.72
C LEU A 201 2.62 3.81 11.02
N SER A 202 2.34 4.55 12.09
CA SER A 202 0.95 4.87 12.51
C SER A 202 0.78 6.26 13.13
N THR A 203 1.88 6.91 13.53
CA THR A 203 1.89 8.24 14.17
C THR A 203 2.76 9.22 13.41
N GLY A 204 2.51 10.54 13.55
CA GLY A 204 3.34 11.55 12.91
C GLY A 204 4.79 11.53 13.36
N SER A 205 5.08 11.12 14.60
CA SER A 205 6.47 10.96 15.09
C SER A 205 7.23 9.87 14.33
N GLN A 206 6.60 8.71 14.08
CA GLN A 206 7.24 7.64 13.32
C GLN A 206 7.46 8.06 11.85
N ILE A 207 6.50 8.79 11.28
CA ILE A 207 6.61 9.30 9.92
C ILE A 207 7.71 10.37 9.84
N ALA A 208 7.79 11.29 10.80
CA ALA A 208 8.88 12.26 10.89
C ALA A 208 10.24 11.55 10.93
N ALA A 209 10.39 10.54 11.79
CA ALA A 209 11.63 9.78 11.90
C ALA A 209 12.04 9.13 10.56
N ILE A 210 11.13 8.43 9.87
CA ILE A 210 11.49 7.78 8.60
C ILE A 210 11.77 8.79 7.47
N LEU A 211 11.10 9.96 7.49
CA LEU A 211 11.43 11.06 6.58
C LEU A 211 12.83 11.61 6.84
N THR A 212 13.27 11.73 8.10
CA THR A 212 14.64 12.13 8.43
C THR A 212 15.70 11.12 7.97
N LEU A 213 15.32 9.85 7.80
CA LEU A 213 16.17 8.81 7.23
C LEU A 213 16.26 8.87 5.69
N GLY A 214 15.63 9.85 5.06
CA GLY A 214 15.69 10.09 3.62
C GLY A 214 14.58 9.41 2.81
N ALA A 215 13.60 8.78 3.47
CA ALA A 215 12.40 8.35 2.77
C ALA A 215 11.79 9.57 2.07
N SER A 216 11.49 9.42 0.79
CA SER A 216 10.74 10.44 0.07
C SER A 216 9.37 10.54 0.70
N GLY A 217 8.65 9.44 0.88
CA GLY A 217 7.33 9.44 1.52
C GLY A 217 7.01 8.18 2.31
N VAL A 218 5.75 8.04 2.74
CA VAL A 218 5.29 6.85 3.47
C VAL A 218 4.00 6.29 2.91
N ALA A 219 3.82 4.98 3.12
CA ALA A 219 2.65 4.19 2.79
C ALA A 219 2.04 3.58 4.07
N LEU A 220 0.79 3.96 4.36
CA LEU A 220 0.12 3.64 5.62
C LEU A 220 -1.04 2.66 5.38
N GLY A 221 -0.86 1.39 5.75
CA GLY A 221 -1.93 0.39 5.66
C GLY A 221 -2.80 0.36 6.92
N THR A 222 -2.25 -0.21 8.00
CA THR A 222 -3.00 -0.47 9.26
C THR A 222 -3.66 0.77 9.86
N ARG A 223 -3.03 1.94 9.76
CA ARG A 223 -3.63 3.18 10.28
C ARG A 223 -4.94 3.53 9.57
N PHE A 224 -5.04 3.28 8.26
CA PHE A 224 -6.26 3.53 7.48
C PHE A 224 -7.31 2.43 7.59
N LEU A 225 -7.01 1.29 8.22
CA LEU A 225 -8.05 0.30 8.58
C LEU A 225 -8.98 0.83 9.69
N LEU A 226 -8.48 1.77 10.50
CA LEU A 226 -9.20 2.43 11.58
C LEU A 226 -9.73 3.81 11.15
N THR A 227 -10.40 3.84 10.00
CA THR A 227 -11.20 4.97 9.53
C THR A 227 -12.62 4.50 9.14
N PRO A 228 -13.63 5.39 9.16
CA PRO A 228 -14.99 5.06 8.71
C PRO A 228 -15.05 4.56 7.26
N GLU A 229 -14.18 5.08 6.39
CA GLU A 229 -14.10 4.74 4.97
C GLU A 229 -13.55 3.32 4.72
N SER A 230 -12.92 2.71 5.72
CA SER A 230 -12.44 1.33 5.65
C SER A 230 -13.58 0.32 5.55
N LEU A 231 -13.45 -0.65 4.64
CA LEU A 231 -14.35 -1.81 4.50
C LEU A 231 -14.26 -2.83 5.65
N TYR A 232 -13.39 -2.59 6.65
CA TYR A 232 -13.35 -3.43 7.84
C TYR A 232 -14.65 -3.34 8.63
N THR A 233 -15.14 -4.47 9.12
CA THR A 233 -16.34 -4.56 9.97
C THR A 233 -16.12 -3.84 11.29
N ASP A 234 -17.22 -3.54 11.99
CA ASP A 234 -17.14 -2.92 13.32
C ASP A 234 -16.41 -3.84 14.31
N ALA A 235 -16.59 -5.17 14.24
CA ALA A 235 -15.84 -6.09 15.08
C ALA A 235 -14.34 -6.10 14.74
N GLN A 236 -13.97 -6.05 13.45
CA GLN A 236 -12.57 -5.93 13.04
C GLN A 236 -11.93 -4.63 13.57
N LYS A 237 -12.64 -3.49 13.44
CA LYS A 237 -12.16 -2.20 13.94
C LYS A 237 -12.07 -2.20 15.47
N ALA A 238 -13.05 -2.77 16.17
CA ALA A 238 -13.02 -2.91 17.63
C ALA A 238 -11.85 -3.78 18.10
N ALA A 239 -11.58 -4.90 17.43
CA ALA A 239 -10.44 -5.76 17.73
C ALA A 239 -9.10 -5.07 17.50
N LEU A 240 -8.98 -4.26 16.43
CA LEU A 240 -7.78 -3.45 16.18
C LEU A 240 -7.57 -2.39 17.26
N LEU A 241 -8.63 -1.72 17.75
CA LEU A 241 -8.54 -0.75 18.86
C LEU A 241 -8.17 -1.43 20.18
N ALA A 242 -8.67 -2.64 20.41
CA ALA A 242 -8.38 -3.44 21.59
C ALA A 242 -6.99 -4.12 21.52
N ALA A 243 -6.26 -4.01 20.40
CA ALA A 243 -4.99 -4.70 20.19
C ALA A 243 -3.82 -4.14 21.00
N HIS A 244 -4.04 -3.18 21.90
CA HIS A 244 -3.02 -2.74 22.86
C HIS A 244 -2.53 -3.93 23.69
N GLY A 245 -1.28 -4.36 23.44
CA GLY A 245 -0.67 -5.53 24.09
C GLY A 245 -0.89 -6.85 23.36
N THR A 246 -1.74 -6.90 22.33
CA THR A 246 -1.95 -8.09 21.50
C THR A 246 -0.88 -8.14 20.40
N PRO A 247 -0.08 -9.23 20.30
CA PRO A 247 0.94 -9.33 19.29
C PRO A 247 0.32 -9.48 17.89
N THR A 248 0.91 -8.81 16.91
CA THR A 248 0.77 -9.24 15.51
C THR A 248 1.82 -10.30 15.23
N VAL A 249 1.45 -11.32 14.48
CA VAL A 249 2.34 -12.42 14.13
C VAL A 249 2.39 -12.59 12.64
N ARG A 250 3.53 -13.09 12.15
CA ARG A 250 3.75 -13.42 10.75
C ARG A 250 3.72 -14.93 10.62
N SER A 251 2.77 -15.47 9.85
CA SER A 251 2.49 -16.91 9.86
C SER A 251 1.82 -17.38 8.58
N MET A 252 2.14 -18.61 8.16
CA MET A 252 1.43 -19.33 7.08
C MET A 252 0.03 -19.78 7.50
N ALA A 253 -0.31 -19.71 8.79
CA ALA A 253 -1.65 -20.02 9.29
C ALA A 253 -2.74 -19.24 8.54
N PHE A 254 -2.48 -17.96 8.25
CA PHE A 254 -3.45 -17.09 7.58
C PHE A 254 -3.70 -17.50 6.12
N ASP A 255 -2.68 -18.01 5.44
CA ASP A 255 -2.81 -18.52 4.07
C ASP A 255 -3.41 -19.92 4.05
N ALA A 256 -3.05 -20.78 5.02
CA ALA A 256 -3.62 -22.10 5.19
C ALA A 256 -5.14 -22.05 5.43
N MET A 257 -5.59 -21.18 6.34
CA MET A 257 -7.01 -21.02 6.66
C MET A 257 -7.81 -20.38 5.52
N ARG A 258 -7.17 -19.55 4.67
CA ARG A 258 -7.81 -18.98 3.47
C ARG A 258 -7.73 -19.87 2.23
N GLY A 259 -6.87 -20.89 2.25
CA GLY A 259 -6.57 -21.68 1.06
C GLY A 259 -5.75 -20.94 0.01
N THR A 260 -5.01 -19.90 0.39
CA THR A 260 -4.19 -19.09 -0.52
C THR A 260 -2.72 -19.45 -0.38
N LEU A 261 -2.34 -20.70 -0.71
CA LEU A 261 -0.96 -21.20 -0.53
C LEU A 261 -0.05 -20.97 -1.75
N GLU A 262 -0.53 -20.25 -2.77
CA GLU A 262 0.19 -19.99 -4.03
C GLU A 262 1.08 -18.75 -3.99
N TRP A 263 1.26 -18.12 -2.82
CA TRP A 263 2.15 -16.95 -2.69
C TRP A 263 3.60 -17.32 -3.04
N PRO A 264 4.39 -16.37 -3.57
CA PRO A 264 5.81 -16.59 -3.82
C PRO A 264 6.56 -17.06 -2.58
N GLU A 265 7.64 -17.80 -2.78
CA GLU A 265 8.48 -18.31 -1.71
C GLU A 265 8.94 -17.19 -0.76
N GLY A 266 8.92 -17.46 0.54
CA GLY A 266 9.27 -16.49 1.57
C GLY A 266 8.20 -15.44 1.88
N VAL A 267 7.15 -15.30 1.06
CA VAL A 267 6.03 -14.38 1.32
C VAL A 267 4.98 -15.04 2.20
N ASN A 268 4.58 -14.34 3.27
CA ASN A 268 3.55 -14.80 4.19
C ASN A 268 2.78 -13.60 4.77
N GLY A 269 1.67 -13.88 5.47
CA GLY A 269 0.82 -12.85 6.05
C GLY A 269 1.20 -12.43 7.48
N ARG A 270 1.06 -11.14 7.81
CA ARG A 270 1.05 -10.61 9.18
C ARG A 270 -0.32 -10.07 9.59
N ALA A 271 -0.86 -10.60 10.68
CA ALA A 271 -2.17 -10.22 11.23
C ALA A 271 -2.15 -10.22 12.76
N LEU A 272 -3.25 -9.79 13.40
CA LEU A 272 -3.45 -10.01 14.83
C LEU A 272 -3.36 -11.51 15.14
N LYS A 273 -2.64 -11.88 16.20
CA LYS A 273 -2.66 -13.26 16.67
C LYS A 273 -4.05 -13.59 17.21
N ASN A 274 -4.57 -14.74 16.81
CA ASN A 274 -5.87 -15.26 17.24
C ASN A 274 -5.77 -16.77 17.48
N LYS A 275 -6.87 -17.39 17.93
CA LYS A 275 -6.93 -18.83 18.22
C LYS A 275 -6.64 -19.71 17.01
N ILE A 276 -6.96 -19.27 15.79
CA ILE A 276 -6.66 -20.03 14.56
C ILE A 276 -5.16 -20.20 14.37
N VAL A 277 -4.38 -19.14 14.61
CA VAL A 277 -2.92 -19.22 14.54
C VAL A 277 -2.38 -20.21 15.57
N GLU A 278 -2.90 -20.20 16.79
CA GLU A 278 -2.46 -21.13 17.85
C GLU A 278 -2.78 -22.58 17.51
N LEU A 279 -3.94 -22.86 16.92
CA LEU A 279 -4.31 -24.20 16.47
C LEU A 279 -3.39 -24.69 15.35
N TYR A 280 -3.09 -23.81 14.39
CA TYR A 280 -2.14 -24.11 13.32
C TYR A 280 -0.74 -24.41 13.86
N GLU A 281 -0.25 -23.60 14.80
CA GLU A 281 1.05 -23.79 15.46
C GLU A 281 1.15 -25.11 16.23
N ARG A 282 0.01 -25.66 16.70
CA ARG A 282 -0.07 -26.97 17.38
C ARG A 282 -0.21 -28.15 16.42
N GLY A 283 -0.27 -27.92 15.10
CA GLY A 283 -0.44 -28.97 14.10
C GLY A 283 -1.88 -29.50 13.98
N GLU A 284 -2.88 -28.69 14.32
CA GLU A 284 -4.28 -29.03 14.08
C GLU A 284 -4.56 -29.19 12.58
N ASP A 285 -5.54 -30.03 12.25
CA ASP A 285 -5.94 -30.26 10.86
C ASP A 285 -6.36 -28.97 10.14
N VAL A 286 -5.86 -28.79 8.92
CA VAL A 286 -6.06 -27.57 8.11
C VAL A 286 -7.52 -27.42 7.69
N GLU A 287 -8.24 -28.51 7.41
CA GLU A 287 -9.66 -28.41 7.05
C GLU A 287 -10.51 -27.96 8.24
N LYS A 288 -10.22 -28.47 9.44
CA LYS A 288 -10.84 -27.98 10.66
C LYS A 288 -10.52 -26.50 10.94
N ILE A 289 -9.28 -26.07 10.71
CA ILE A 289 -8.90 -24.65 10.78
C ILE A 289 -9.72 -23.80 9.79
N ARG A 290 -9.87 -24.27 8.55
CA ARG A 290 -10.68 -23.58 7.53
C ARG A 290 -12.15 -23.49 7.93
N GLU A 291 -12.71 -24.55 8.52
CA GLU A 291 -14.08 -24.54 9.03
C GLU A 291 -14.28 -23.51 10.14
N LEU A 292 -13.39 -23.49 11.14
CA LEU A 292 -13.42 -22.52 12.23
C LEU A 292 -13.28 -21.08 11.71
N TYR A 293 -12.38 -20.84 10.76
CA TYR A 293 -12.22 -19.54 10.10
C TYR A 293 -13.51 -19.10 9.37
N ARG A 294 -14.14 -20.00 8.60
CA ARG A 294 -15.42 -19.71 7.91
C ARG A 294 -16.52 -19.37 8.90
N LYS A 295 -16.61 -20.13 10.01
CA LYS A 295 -17.59 -19.89 11.08
C LYS A 295 -17.37 -18.52 11.72
N ALA A 296 -16.15 -18.23 12.18
CA ALA A 296 -15.83 -16.97 12.82
C ALA A 296 -16.03 -15.76 11.90
N THR A 297 -15.71 -15.90 10.61
CA THR A 297 -15.98 -14.84 9.60
C THR A 297 -17.48 -14.59 9.45
N LYS A 298 -18.31 -15.65 9.47
CA LYS A 298 -19.78 -15.51 9.37
C LYS A 298 -20.39 -14.89 10.62
N GLU A 299 -19.81 -15.16 11.79
CA GLU A 299 -20.27 -14.70 13.09
C GLU A 299 -19.65 -13.36 13.52
N ASP A 300 -18.76 -12.78 12.70
CA ASP A 300 -17.96 -11.59 13.02
C ASP A 300 -17.18 -11.74 14.36
N ASP A 301 -16.66 -12.95 14.61
CA ASP A 301 -15.90 -13.31 15.82
C ASP A 301 -14.39 -12.99 15.69
N PRO A 302 -13.86 -12.00 16.42
CA PRO A 302 -12.46 -11.58 16.35
C PRO A 302 -11.46 -12.68 16.72
N ASP A 303 -11.86 -13.70 17.50
CA ASP A 303 -10.97 -14.78 17.94
C ASP A 303 -10.71 -15.83 16.84
N GLY A 304 -11.49 -15.82 15.76
CA GLY A 304 -11.31 -16.73 14.62
C GLY A 304 -11.24 -16.08 13.25
N MET A 305 -11.57 -14.79 13.11
CA MET A 305 -11.47 -14.08 11.84
C MET A 305 -10.03 -13.62 11.53
N LEU A 306 -9.78 -13.33 10.24
CA LEU A 306 -8.54 -12.70 9.81
C LEU A 306 -8.59 -11.18 9.97
N ILE A 307 -7.65 -10.63 10.72
CA ILE A 307 -7.52 -9.18 10.91
C ILE A 307 -6.10 -8.75 10.55
N TRP A 308 -5.89 -8.42 9.27
CA TRP A 308 -4.58 -7.97 8.79
C TRP A 308 -4.16 -6.69 9.51
N SER A 309 -2.96 -6.69 10.07
CA SER A 309 -2.44 -5.55 10.82
C SER A 309 -0.92 -5.64 10.94
N GLY A 310 -0.27 -4.48 10.86
CA GLY A 310 1.14 -4.31 11.11
C GLY A 310 1.40 -4.04 12.58
N THR A 311 2.68 -4.03 12.95
CA THR A 311 3.11 -3.87 14.35
C THR A 311 2.75 -2.51 14.96
N GLY A 312 2.43 -1.51 14.12
CA GLY A 312 1.99 -0.18 14.57
C GLY A 312 0.57 -0.13 15.15
N VAL A 313 -0.22 -1.22 15.08
CA VAL A 313 -1.62 -1.25 15.52
C VAL A 313 -1.80 -0.79 16.97
N GLY A 314 -0.89 -1.17 17.87
CA GLY A 314 -0.93 -0.80 19.29
C GLY A 314 -0.63 0.67 19.57
N LEU A 315 -0.45 1.52 18.55
CA LEU A 315 -0.33 2.97 18.68
C LEU A 315 -1.61 3.70 18.25
N ILE A 316 -2.64 2.97 17.83
CA ILE A 316 -3.88 3.55 17.29
C ILE A 316 -5.00 3.38 18.32
N ASN A 317 -5.55 4.50 18.79
CA ASN A 317 -6.52 4.53 19.88
C ASN A 317 -7.89 5.12 19.49
N LYS A 318 -8.09 5.49 18.22
CA LYS A 318 -9.36 6.02 17.73
C LYS A 318 -9.60 5.71 16.25
N ILE A 319 -10.87 5.51 15.93
CA ILE A 319 -11.39 5.60 14.56
C ILE A 319 -11.58 7.09 14.26
N GLU A 320 -11.04 7.57 13.16
CA GLU A 320 -11.24 8.95 12.71
C GLU A 320 -11.31 9.01 11.18
N PRO A 321 -12.04 9.97 10.59
CA PRO A 321 -12.13 10.14 9.14
C PRO A 321 -10.76 10.25 8.46
N ALA A 322 -10.63 9.68 7.26
CA ALA A 322 -9.37 9.65 6.51
C ALA A 322 -8.79 11.07 6.28
N THR A 323 -9.63 12.03 5.93
CA THR A 323 -9.21 13.43 5.75
C THR A 323 -8.66 14.05 7.04
N ALA A 324 -9.33 13.82 8.18
CA ALA A 324 -8.90 14.31 9.48
C ALA A 324 -7.60 13.63 9.95
N LEU A 325 -7.47 12.33 9.70
CA LEU A 325 -6.25 11.57 9.95
C LEU A 325 -5.06 12.16 9.20
N VAL A 326 -5.20 12.42 7.90
CA VAL A 326 -4.13 12.97 7.07
C VAL A 326 -3.70 14.35 7.58
N ALA A 327 -4.66 15.24 7.85
CA ALA A 327 -4.39 16.57 8.40
C ALA A 327 -3.63 16.48 9.73
N ARG A 328 -4.11 15.63 10.65
CA ARG A 328 -3.47 15.41 11.95
C ARG A 328 -2.04 14.86 11.81
N LEU A 329 -1.82 13.85 10.96
CA LEU A 329 -0.49 13.31 10.72
C LEU A 329 0.46 14.37 10.17
N HIS A 330 -0.01 15.21 9.25
CA HIS A 330 0.79 16.31 8.70
C HIS A 330 1.21 17.30 9.80
N GLU A 331 0.26 17.74 10.63
CA GLU A 331 0.54 18.63 11.76
C GLU A 331 1.52 18.01 12.75
N GLU A 332 1.34 16.73 13.11
CA GLU A 332 2.25 16.00 13.99
C GLU A 332 3.65 15.89 13.39
N ILE A 333 3.78 15.57 12.11
CA ILE A 333 5.08 15.50 11.42
C ILE A 333 5.79 16.85 11.50
N ALA A 334 5.10 17.93 11.10
CA ALA A 334 5.67 19.27 11.10
C ALA A 334 6.09 19.70 12.51
N SER A 335 5.25 19.44 13.51
CA SER A 335 5.55 19.72 14.91
C SER A 335 6.78 18.96 15.40
N ARG A 336 6.89 17.66 15.11
CA ARG A 336 8.01 16.81 15.56
C ARG A 336 9.32 17.18 14.89
N LEU A 337 9.31 17.46 13.59
CA LEU A 337 10.50 17.92 12.89
C LEU A 337 11.00 19.26 13.45
N LYS A 338 10.08 20.18 13.75
CA LYS A 338 10.42 21.46 14.39
C LYS A 338 11.02 21.28 15.79
N GLU A 339 10.39 20.43 16.61
CA GLU A 339 10.85 20.12 17.97
C GLU A 339 12.25 19.50 17.97
N VAL A 340 12.49 18.47 17.16
CA VAL A 340 13.81 17.82 17.05
C VAL A 340 14.88 18.82 16.58
N GLY A 341 14.53 19.72 15.66
CA GLY A 341 15.42 20.80 15.23
C GLY A 341 15.91 21.71 16.37
N THR A 342 15.20 21.78 17.49
CA THR A 342 15.63 22.56 18.67
C THR A 342 16.75 21.88 19.47
N PHE A 343 16.95 20.58 19.33
CA PHE A 343 17.98 19.83 20.07
C PHE A 343 19.36 19.89 19.43
N VAL A 344 19.44 20.31 18.17
CA VAL A 344 20.67 20.37 17.35
C VAL A 344 21.12 21.81 17.07
N ASN A 345 20.52 22.79 17.74
CA ASN A 345 20.88 24.21 17.65
C ASN A 345 21.95 24.64 18.66
#